data_AF-A0A944BAI6-F1
#
_entry.id   AF-A0A944BAI6-F1
#
_cell.length_a   1.000
_cell.length_b   1.000
_cell.length_c   1.000
_cell.angle_alpha   90.00
_cell.angle_beta   90.00
_cell.angle_gamma   90.00
#
_symmetry.space_group_name_H-M   'P 1'
#
loop_
_entity.id
_entity.type
_entity.pdbx_description
1 polymer ?
#
loop_
_entity_poly.entity_id
_entity_poly.type
_entity_poly.pdbx_seq_one_letter_code
_entity_poly.pdbx_strand_id
1 'polypeptide(L)'
;MSKYIYLFVLLVFIFWFITNTIQNWGYWKIDEYKKKMGLLGSETDVKIALGRSGLSKYYDSIAPLIRWGINVRLTETEEKSLLLGTSKFGGRPDLPSDVEWPKSANGTPMEFVGQFNLEEAHKADMEEQMPDHGIVYLFFSFSNAVEDYSDQQCFKAIYVEKADGLARREYPDDEERKQPCKKMDFIEYLSLPTFDWSDLEKMGMTEAEQDAYNELSGTHFEIVMLGHILTVQGPMEYDCEEQRLHRNMGNLLPEKWEEKCQLFTQLDEWIPFFYLNNDWLDPNGDSSDIAFYIQKQDLKNGDFSKMCLVVQAD
;
A
#
# COMPACT_ATOMS: atom_id res chain seq x y z
N MET A 1 -11.22 54.18 -6.32
CA MET A 1 -11.82 52.83 -6.52
C MET A 1 -11.06 52.00 -7.55
N SER A 2 -10.68 52.54 -8.72
CA SER A 2 -10.00 51.80 -9.81
C SER A 2 -8.62 51.16 -9.46
N LYS A 3 -7.70 51.85 -8.77
CA LYS A 3 -6.35 51.30 -8.48
C LYS A 3 -6.34 50.03 -7.61
N TYR A 4 -7.29 49.90 -6.68
CA TYR A 4 -7.39 48.71 -5.81
C TYR A 4 -7.94 47.48 -6.55
N ILE A 5 -8.78 47.71 -7.57
CA ILE A 5 -9.30 46.63 -8.43
C ILE A 5 -8.18 46.07 -9.31
N TYR A 6 -7.34 46.92 -9.90
CA TYR A 6 -6.18 46.46 -10.68
C TYR A 6 -5.16 45.68 -9.83
N LEU A 7 -4.89 46.13 -8.62
CA LEU A 7 -3.98 45.43 -7.70
C LEU A 7 -4.55 44.07 -7.28
N PHE A 8 -5.86 44.01 -6.99
CA PHE A 8 -6.53 42.76 -6.65
C PHE A 8 -6.53 41.76 -7.81
N VAL A 9 -6.86 42.20 -9.03
CA VAL A 9 -6.83 41.35 -10.24
C VAL A 9 -5.40 40.85 -10.52
N LEU A 10 -4.39 41.70 -10.36
CA LEU A 10 -2.99 41.30 -10.52
C LEU A 10 -2.56 40.25 -9.50
N LEU A 11 -2.96 40.39 -8.23
CA LEU A 11 -2.66 39.42 -7.17
C LEU A 11 -3.34 38.06 -7.44
N VAL A 12 -4.59 38.07 -7.90
CA VAL A 12 -5.30 36.84 -8.30
C VAL A 12 -4.60 36.17 -9.48
N PHE A 13 -4.15 36.93 -10.48
CA PHE A 13 -3.41 36.39 -11.62
C PHE A 13 -2.05 35.81 -11.21
N ILE A 14 -1.31 36.49 -10.34
CA ILE A 14 -0.02 35.99 -9.84
C ILE A 14 -0.23 34.71 -9.03
N PHE A 15 -1.24 34.68 -8.15
CA PHE A 15 -1.56 33.50 -7.36
C PHE A 15 -1.96 32.32 -8.26
N TRP A 16 -2.82 32.55 -9.25
CA TRP A 16 -3.21 31.55 -10.25
C TRP A 16 -2.00 31.06 -11.07
N PHE A 17 -1.12 31.96 -11.50
CA PHE A 17 0.08 31.60 -12.26
C PHE A 17 1.05 30.75 -11.44
N ILE A 18 1.29 31.13 -10.18
CA ILE A 18 2.18 30.39 -9.27
C ILE A 18 1.61 29.00 -8.99
N THR A 19 0.33 28.90 -8.64
CA THR A 19 -0.34 27.61 -8.36
C THR A 19 -0.31 26.69 -9.57
N ASN A 20 -0.64 27.19 -10.77
CA ASN A 20 -0.61 26.42 -12.01
C ASN A 20 0.82 25.99 -12.38
N THR A 21 1.82 26.85 -12.17
CA THR A 21 3.23 26.52 -12.43
C THR A 21 3.72 25.42 -11.48
N ILE A 22 3.42 25.52 -10.18
CA ILE A 22 3.79 24.51 -9.17
C ILE A 22 3.12 23.18 -9.49
N GLN A 23 1.83 23.20 -9.85
CA GLN A 23 1.07 22.01 -10.19
C GLN A 23 1.63 21.32 -11.44
N ASN A 24 1.91 22.07 -12.51
CA ASN A 24 2.52 21.53 -13.74
C ASN A 24 3.92 20.96 -13.49
N TRP A 25 4.70 21.60 -12.61
CA TRP A 25 6.02 21.10 -12.23
C TRP A 25 5.92 19.80 -11.42
N GLY A 26 4.88 19.66 -10.59
CA GLY A 26 4.52 18.41 -9.92
C GLY A 26 4.21 17.29 -10.91
N TYR A 27 3.30 17.52 -11.86
CA TYR A 27 2.95 16.53 -12.89
C TYR A 27 4.16 16.09 -13.72
N TRP A 28 5.00 17.02 -14.16
CA TRP A 28 6.19 16.70 -14.95
C TRP A 28 7.16 15.77 -14.20
N LYS A 29 7.36 15.99 -12.89
CA LYS A 29 8.18 15.10 -12.05
C LYS A 29 7.56 13.72 -11.86
N ILE A 30 6.24 13.63 -11.78
CA ILE A 30 5.53 12.35 -11.69
C ILE A 30 5.70 11.57 -13.00
N ASP A 31 5.52 12.20 -14.16
CA ASP A 31 5.70 11.56 -15.47
C ASP A 31 7.14 11.05 -15.67
N GLU A 32 8.13 11.83 -15.26
CA GLU A 32 9.54 11.42 -15.29
C GLU A 32 9.79 10.21 -14.37
N TYR A 33 9.21 10.24 -13.16
CA TYR A 33 9.29 9.12 -12.23
C TYR A 33 8.63 7.86 -12.78
N LYS A 34 7.40 7.96 -13.32
CA LYS A 34 6.69 6.84 -13.94
C LYS A 34 7.52 6.20 -15.06
N LYS A 35 8.11 7.01 -15.94
CA LYS A 35 9.00 6.52 -17.00
C LYS A 35 10.25 5.84 -16.44
N LYS A 36 10.89 6.42 -15.42
CA LYS A 36 12.08 5.86 -14.78
C LYS A 36 11.79 4.50 -14.14
N MET A 37 10.63 4.37 -13.49
CA MET A 37 10.21 3.18 -12.77
C MET A 37 9.48 2.16 -13.65
N GLY A 38 9.25 2.45 -14.93
CA GLY A 38 8.48 1.57 -15.82
C GLY A 38 6.99 1.45 -15.47
N LEU A 39 6.43 2.40 -14.71
CA LEU A 39 5.02 2.36 -14.30
C LEU A 39 4.10 2.48 -15.52
N LEU A 40 3.18 1.52 -15.66
CA LEU A 40 2.18 1.48 -16.73
C LEU A 40 1.03 2.43 -16.37
N GLY A 41 0.94 3.59 -17.03
CA GLY A 41 -0.06 4.60 -16.70
C GLY A 41 -1.39 4.46 -17.43
N SER A 42 -1.47 3.56 -18.43
CA SER A 42 -2.63 3.42 -19.29
C SER A 42 -2.70 2.05 -19.96
N GLU A 43 -3.89 1.70 -20.46
CA GLU A 43 -4.10 0.49 -21.28
C GLU A 43 -3.17 0.44 -22.49
N THR A 44 -2.83 1.60 -23.06
CA THR A 44 -1.87 1.70 -24.17
C THR A 44 -0.47 1.32 -23.73
N ASP A 45 -0.04 1.75 -22.54
CA ASP A 45 1.25 1.39 -21.99
C ASP A 45 1.34 -0.12 -21.76
N VAL A 46 0.28 -0.73 -21.23
CA VAL A 46 0.17 -2.19 -21.07
C VAL A 46 0.35 -2.92 -22.41
N LYS A 47 -0.40 -2.52 -23.44
CA LYS A 47 -0.30 -3.12 -24.78
C LYS A 47 1.10 -2.99 -25.37
N ILE A 48 1.73 -1.83 -25.20
CA ILE A 48 3.10 -1.58 -25.66
C ILE A 48 4.08 -2.47 -24.90
N ALA A 49 3.93 -2.58 -23.57
CA ALA A 49 4.82 -3.38 -22.75
C ALA A 49 4.72 -4.87 -23.09
N LEU A 50 3.51 -5.43 -23.15
CA LEU A 50 3.28 -6.79 -23.62
C LEU A 50 3.83 -7.02 -25.03
N GLY A 51 3.66 -6.05 -25.94
CA GLY A 51 4.19 -6.14 -27.29
C GLY A 51 5.71 -6.17 -27.36
N ARG A 52 6.40 -5.39 -26.50
CA ARG A 52 7.86 -5.40 -26.40
C ARG A 52 8.40 -6.72 -25.83
N SER A 53 7.65 -7.35 -24.93
CA SER A 53 7.98 -8.66 -24.36
C SER A 53 7.55 -9.84 -25.24
N GLY A 54 6.95 -9.61 -26.41
CA GLY A 54 6.46 -10.68 -27.30
C GLY A 54 5.16 -11.36 -26.83
N LEU A 55 4.43 -10.75 -25.89
CA LEU A 55 3.28 -11.31 -25.18
C LEU A 55 1.92 -10.75 -25.66
N SER A 56 1.88 -9.99 -26.76
CA SER A 56 0.64 -9.35 -27.26
C SER A 56 -0.55 -10.30 -27.39
N LYS A 57 -0.30 -11.58 -27.73
CA LYS A 57 -1.35 -12.59 -27.93
C LYS A 57 -2.11 -12.94 -26.64
N TYR A 58 -1.56 -12.63 -25.48
CA TYR A 58 -2.17 -12.87 -24.16
C TYR A 58 -2.97 -11.68 -23.63
N TYR A 59 -2.99 -10.55 -24.36
CA TYR A 59 -3.63 -9.31 -23.90
C TYR A 59 -5.08 -9.53 -23.47
N ASP A 60 -5.90 -10.19 -24.30
CA ASP A 60 -7.33 -10.39 -24.00
C ASP A 60 -7.55 -11.26 -22.76
N SER A 61 -6.60 -12.14 -22.42
CA SER A 61 -6.65 -12.95 -21.20
C SER A 61 -6.21 -12.18 -19.96
N ILE A 62 -5.24 -11.27 -20.11
CA ILE A 62 -4.65 -10.50 -19.00
C ILE A 62 -5.48 -9.27 -18.67
N ALA A 63 -5.99 -8.56 -19.69
CA ALA A 63 -6.66 -7.28 -19.55
C ALA A 63 -7.80 -7.25 -18.51
N PRO A 64 -8.67 -8.28 -18.40
CA PRO A 64 -9.72 -8.31 -17.38
C PRO A 64 -9.21 -8.43 -15.94
N LEU A 65 -7.94 -8.83 -15.77
CA LEU A 65 -7.31 -9.09 -14.47
C LEU A 65 -6.45 -7.91 -14.02
N ILE A 66 -6.20 -6.92 -14.88
CA ILE A 66 -5.41 -5.74 -14.54
C ILE A 66 -6.18 -4.91 -13.50
N ARG A 67 -5.45 -4.43 -12.49
CA ARG A 67 -6.00 -3.59 -11.42
C ARG A 67 -5.26 -2.27 -11.34
N TRP A 68 -5.96 -1.19 -11.03
CA TRP A 68 -5.29 0.02 -10.59
C TRP A 68 -4.62 -0.23 -9.23
N GLY A 69 -3.34 0.14 -9.16
CA GLY A 69 -2.52 0.15 -7.96
C GLY A 69 -1.96 1.54 -7.71
N ILE A 70 -1.37 1.71 -6.52
CA ILE A 70 -0.70 2.92 -6.11
C ILE A 70 0.72 2.53 -5.70
N ASN A 71 1.69 3.04 -6.43
CA ASN A 71 3.08 3.01 -6.00
C ASN A 71 3.31 4.15 -5.02
N VAL A 72 3.94 3.86 -3.87
CA VAL A 72 4.26 4.88 -2.88
C VAL A 72 5.73 5.24 -3.00
N ARG A 73 5.99 6.45 -3.49
CA ARG A 73 7.33 6.99 -3.57
C ARG A 73 7.74 7.59 -2.24
N LEU A 74 8.83 7.09 -1.67
CA LEU A 74 9.45 7.69 -0.49
C LEU A 74 10.46 8.77 -0.89
N THR A 75 10.46 9.88 -0.16
CA THR A 75 11.47 10.94 -0.28
C THR A 75 11.98 11.35 1.09
N GLU A 76 13.32 11.43 1.21
CA GLU A 76 13.98 11.95 2.42
C GLU A 76 13.47 13.35 2.76
N THR A 77 13.20 13.59 4.03
CA THR A 77 12.63 14.85 4.50
C THR A 77 13.04 15.15 5.92
N GLU A 78 13.05 16.43 6.29
CA GLU A 78 13.09 16.81 7.70
C GLU A 78 11.69 16.68 8.28
N GLU A 79 11.51 15.79 9.25
CA GLU A 79 10.21 15.52 9.88
C GLU A 79 9.52 16.81 10.37
N LYS A 80 10.30 17.74 10.95
CA LYS A 80 9.79 19.03 11.46
C LYS A 80 9.21 19.94 10.37
N SER A 81 9.56 19.72 9.11
CA SER A 81 9.04 20.48 7.97
C SER A 81 7.69 19.96 7.47
N LEU A 82 7.32 18.72 7.82
CA LEU A 82 6.03 18.15 7.44
C LEU A 82 4.89 18.73 8.27
N LEU A 83 3.82 19.13 7.58
CA LEU A 83 2.55 19.50 8.19
C LEU A 83 1.98 18.29 8.95
N LEU A 84 1.24 18.57 10.02
CA LEU A 84 0.59 17.53 10.80
C LEU A 84 -0.45 16.81 9.95
N GLY A 85 -0.45 15.48 10.01
CA GLY A 85 -1.40 14.65 9.30
C GLY A 85 -1.06 14.39 7.83
N THR A 86 0.08 14.87 7.32
CA THR A 86 0.59 14.48 5.99
C THR A 86 1.06 13.02 6.00
N SER A 87 0.92 12.31 4.88
CA SER A 87 1.37 10.92 4.78
C SER A 87 2.88 10.81 4.91
N LYS A 88 3.32 9.87 5.74
CA LYS A 88 4.74 9.63 6.00
C LYS A 88 4.99 8.21 6.45
N PHE A 89 6.16 7.71 6.06
CA PHE A 89 6.71 6.45 6.53
C PHE A 89 7.66 6.73 7.69
N GLY A 90 7.59 5.93 8.75
CA GLY A 90 8.43 6.06 9.94
C GLY A 90 8.29 7.43 10.61
N GLY A 91 9.27 7.80 11.43
CA GLY A 91 9.22 9.01 12.26
C GLY A 91 8.23 8.87 13.41
N ARG A 92 7.59 9.98 13.80
CA ARG A 92 6.64 10.07 14.92
C ARG A 92 5.22 10.27 14.40
N PRO A 93 4.21 9.52 14.87
CA PRO A 93 2.85 9.69 14.39
C PRO A 93 2.26 11.04 14.85
N ASP A 94 1.45 11.65 13.99
CA ASP A 94 0.63 12.81 14.34
C ASP A 94 -0.74 12.32 14.80
N LEU A 95 -0.91 12.03 16.08
CA LEU A 95 -2.13 11.42 16.63
C LEU A 95 -3.05 12.47 17.29
N PRO A 96 -4.38 12.26 17.25
CA PRO A 96 -5.29 12.92 18.18
C PRO A 96 -4.92 12.63 19.65
N SER A 97 -5.31 13.54 20.55
CA SER A 97 -4.91 13.45 21.97
C SER A 97 -5.51 12.25 22.72
N ASP A 98 -6.66 11.77 22.28
CA ASP A 98 -7.44 10.65 22.83
C ASP A 98 -7.05 9.28 22.27
N VAL A 99 -6.21 9.25 21.23
CA VAL A 99 -5.64 8.00 20.72
C VAL A 99 -4.44 7.61 21.58
N GLU A 100 -4.56 6.45 22.22
CA GLU A 100 -3.46 5.81 22.95
C GLU A 100 -2.47 5.13 22.00
N TRP A 101 -1.20 5.10 22.40
CA TRP A 101 -0.16 4.39 21.65
C TRP A 101 -0.41 2.87 21.71
N PRO A 102 -0.51 2.16 20.57
CA PRO A 102 -0.75 0.72 20.56
C PRO A 102 0.35 -0.07 21.27
N LYS A 103 -0.05 -1.09 22.01
CA LYS A 103 0.86 -2.01 22.70
C LYS A 103 0.63 -3.43 22.23
N SER A 104 1.70 -4.20 22.11
CA SER A 104 1.62 -5.63 21.82
C SER A 104 1.07 -6.40 23.03
N ALA A 105 0.84 -7.71 22.85
CA ALA A 105 0.28 -8.58 23.89
C ALA A 105 1.08 -8.60 25.20
N ASN A 106 2.39 -8.35 25.16
CA ASN A 106 3.24 -8.29 26.34
C ASN A 106 3.32 -6.88 26.98
N GLY A 107 2.57 -5.91 26.45
CA GLY A 107 2.50 -4.53 26.93
C GLY A 107 3.59 -3.61 26.40
N THR A 108 4.46 -4.08 25.51
CA THR A 108 5.49 -3.24 24.85
C THR A 108 4.83 -2.32 23.83
N PRO A 109 5.21 -1.02 23.76
CA PRO A 109 4.82 -0.14 22.66
C PRO A 109 5.11 -0.77 21.29
N MET A 110 4.15 -0.72 20.37
CA MET A 110 4.35 -1.13 18.99
C MET A 110 5.14 -0.05 18.23
N GLU A 111 5.92 -0.47 17.23
CA GLU A 111 6.63 0.42 16.32
C GLU A 111 5.66 1.11 15.37
N PHE A 112 5.92 2.37 15.06
CA PHE A 112 5.14 3.12 14.08
C PHE A 112 5.66 2.84 12.66
N VAL A 113 4.81 2.26 11.82
CA VAL A 113 5.14 1.96 10.42
C VAL A 113 4.93 3.21 9.56
N GLY A 114 3.76 3.83 9.68
CA GLY A 114 3.41 4.99 8.88
C GLY A 114 2.00 5.49 9.12
N GLN A 115 1.75 6.72 8.68
CA GLN A 115 0.43 7.31 8.62
C GLN A 115 0.09 7.63 7.16
N PHE A 116 -1.12 7.29 6.76
CA PHE A 116 -1.61 7.38 5.40
C PHE A 116 -2.81 8.31 5.43
N ASN A 117 -2.62 9.55 4.95
CA ASN A 117 -3.71 10.48 4.76
C ASN A 117 -4.48 10.05 3.52
N LEU A 118 -5.73 9.63 3.71
CA LEU A 118 -6.54 9.12 2.63
C LEU A 118 -6.92 10.23 1.64
N GLU A 119 -6.98 11.51 2.02
CA GLU A 119 -7.18 12.60 1.04
C GLU A 119 -5.98 12.73 0.06
N GLU A 120 -4.79 12.32 0.50
CA GLU A 120 -3.59 12.31 -0.33
C GLU A 120 -3.56 11.07 -1.22
N ALA A 121 -3.80 9.89 -0.64
CA ALA A 121 -3.80 8.61 -1.36
C ALA A 121 -4.96 8.50 -2.37
N HIS A 122 -6.15 9.02 -2.02
CA HIS A 122 -7.35 8.98 -2.85
C HIS A 122 -7.17 9.70 -4.19
N LYS A 123 -6.22 10.65 -4.29
CA LYS A 123 -5.89 11.30 -5.58
C LYS A 123 -5.28 10.34 -6.61
N ALA A 124 -4.71 9.22 -6.15
CA ALA A 124 -4.17 8.14 -6.98
C ALA A 124 -5.08 6.90 -6.99
N ASP A 125 -6.20 6.92 -6.26
CA ASP A 125 -7.18 5.82 -6.22
C ASP A 125 -8.15 5.95 -7.40
N MET A 126 -7.72 5.41 -8.55
CA MET A 126 -8.46 5.52 -9.81
C MET A 126 -9.77 4.72 -9.85
N GLU A 127 -10.03 3.88 -8.84
CA GLU A 127 -11.22 3.01 -8.75
C GLU A 127 -12.12 3.36 -7.55
N GLU A 128 -11.83 4.44 -6.81
CA GLU A 128 -12.60 4.90 -5.64
C GLU A 128 -12.87 3.76 -4.63
N GLN A 129 -11.81 3.02 -4.31
CA GLN A 129 -11.82 1.87 -3.40
C GLN A 129 -11.71 2.26 -1.93
N MET A 130 -11.17 3.44 -1.61
CA MET A 130 -10.98 3.91 -0.23
C MET A 130 -11.79 5.18 0.09
N PRO A 131 -12.04 5.48 1.38
CA PRO A 131 -12.62 6.75 1.81
C PRO A 131 -11.81 7.93 1.26
N ASP A 132 -12.50 9.01 0.90
CA ASP A 132 -11.87 10.21 0.36
C ASP A 132 -11.20 11.09 1.43
N HIS A 133 -11.29 10.70 2.71
CA HIS A 133 -10.74 11.44 3.85
C HIS A 133 -10.39 10.56 5.07
N GLY A 134 -9.71 11.19 6.02
CA GLY A 134 -9.24 10.58 7.26
C GLY A 134 -7.80 10.09 7.17
N ILE A 135 -7.27 9.60 8.29
CA ILE A 135 -5.89 9.12 8.40
C ILE A 135 -5.89 7.70 8.97
N VAL A 136 -5.17 6.81 8.30
CA VAL A 136 -4.88 5.46 8.79
C VAL A 136 -3.48 5.45 9.37
N TYR A 137 -3.34 4.94 10.59
CA TYR A 137 -2.05 4.73 11.24
C TYR A 137 -1.79 3.25 11.36
N LEU A 138 -0.62 2.80 10.89
CA LEU A 138 -0.17 1.42 11.03
C LEU A 138 0.92 1.35 12.10
N PHE A 139 0.73 0.44 13.04
CA PHE A 139 1.70 0.07 14.07
C PHE A 139 1.94 -1.42 14.02
N PHE A 140 3.15 -1.84 14.36
CA PHE A 140 3.57 -3.22 14.23
C PHE A 140 4.61 -3.62 15.28
N SER A 141 4.64 -4.88 15.67
CA SER A 141 5.57 -5.42 16.66
C SER A 141 6.04 -6.80 16.24
N PHE A 142 7.35 -6.91 15.96
CA PHE A 142 8.05 -8.19 16.00
C PHE A 142 8.20 -8.61 17.46
N SER A 143 7.37 -9.54 17.88
CA SER A 143 7.51 -10.20 19.18
C SER A 143 7.93 -11.63 18.96
N ASN A 144 9.11 -12.01 19.45
CA ASN A 144 9.59 -13.41 19.46
C ASN A 144 8.67 -14.37 20.25
N ALA A 145 7.66 -13.84 20.96
CA ALA A 145 6.65 -14.62 21.66
C ALA A 145 5.45 -15.02 20.79
N VAL A 146 5.39 -14.54 19.53
CA VAL A 146 4.32 -14.91 18.61
C VAL A 146 4.90 -15.90 17.60
N GLU A 147 4.35 -17.12 17.61
CA GLU A 147 4.75 -18.18 16.67
C GLU A 147 4.15 -17.96 15.27
N ASP A 148 3.09 -17.15 15.18
CA ASP A 148 2.34 -16.88 13.96
C ASP A 148 2.07 -15.36 13.79
N TYR A 149 2.82 -14.73 12.90
CA TYR A 149 2.74 -13.29 12.62
C TYR A 149 1.40 -12.84 12.02
N SER A 150 0.50 -13.78 11.71
CA SER A 150 -0.85 -13.50 11.26
C SER A 150 -1.82 -13.06 12.37
N ASP A 151 -1.41 -13.15 13.63
CA ASP A 151 -2.25 -12.73 14.76
C ASP A 151 -2.42 -11.20 14.79
N GLN A 152 -3.65 -10.72 15.03
CA GLN A 152 -3.93 -9.29 15.29
C GLN A 152 -3.16 -8.75 16.52
N GLN A 153 -2.50 -9.62 17.28
CA GLN A 153 -1.58 -9.23 18.35
C GLN A 153 -0.25 -8.65 17.84
N CYS A 154 0.12 -8.87 16.57
CA CYS A 154 1.36 -8.39 15.97
C CYS A 154 1.27 -6.98 15.38
N PHE A 155 0.06 -6.47 15.09
CA PHE A 155 -0.10 -5.15 14.50
C PHE A 155 -1.35 -4.43 14.98
N LYS A 156 -1.40 -3.12 14.74
CA LYS A 156 -2.59 -2.31 14.95
C LYS A 156 -2.77 -1.30 13.83
N ALA A 157 -3.92 -1.38 13.17
CA ALA A 157 -4.42 -0.31 12.30
C ALA A 157 -5.41 0.57 13.09
N ILE A 158 -5.24 1.88 12.99
CA ILE A 158 -6.15 2.87 13.59
C ILE A 158 -6.62 3.78 12.47
N TYR A 159 -7.93 3.88 12.29
CA TYR A 159 -8.54 4.85 11.38
C TYR A 159 -9.15 6.00 12.17
N VAL A 160 -8.76 7.22 11.81
CA VAL A 160 -9.30 8.46 12.34
C VAL A 160 -9.96 9.20 11.19
N GLU A 161 -11.29 9.16 11.14
CA GLU A 161 -12.09 9.82 10.10
C GLU A 161 -11.87 11.34 10.09
N LYS A 162 -11.84 11.99 11.27
CA LYS A 162 -11.62 13.43 11.41
C LYS A 162 -10.31 13.72 12.12
N ALA A 163 -9.34 14.19 11.34
CA ALA A 163 -7.98 14.48 11.80
C ALA A 163 -7.87 15.85 12.50
N ASP A 164 -8.75 16.13 13.45
CA ASP A 164 -8.73 17.37 14.24
C ASP A 164 -7.82 17.21 15.47
N GLY A 165 -7.19 18.30 15.90
CA GLY A 165 -6.40 18.32 17.14
C GLY A 165 -5.18 17.40 17.13
N LEU A 166 -4.62 17.11 15.96
CA LEU A 166 -3.41 16.30 15.84
C LEU A 166 -2.25 16.93 16.59
N ALA A 167 -1.44 16.09 17.23
CA ALA A 167 -0.15 16.46 17.77
C ALA A 167 0.87 15.38 17.42
N ARG A 168 2.09 15.81 17.06
CA ARG A 168 3.20 14.88 16.87
C ARG A 168 3.55 14.24 18.21
N ARG A 169 3.43 12.92 18.30
CA ARG A 169 3.64 12.16 19.54
C ARG A 169 5.08 11.68 19.60
N GLU A 170 5.74 11.96 20.71
CA GLU A 170 7.01 11.30 21.02
C GLU A 170 6.79 9.81 21.27
N TYR A 171 7.80 9.00 20.96
CA TYR A 171 7.79 7.58 21.29
C TYR A 171 7.66 7.38 22.81
N PRO A 172 6.91 6.37 23.28
CA PRO A 172 6.78 6.10 24.72
C PRO A 172 8.08 5.60 25.38
N ASP A 173 9.00 5.04 24.58
CA ASP A 173 10.25 4.40 24.94
C ASP A 173 11.46 4.93 24.10
N ASP A 174 12.64 4.33 24.31
CA ASP A 174 13.97 4.87 23.97
C ASP A 174 14.27 5.00 22.45
N GLU A 175 15.29 5.78 22.09
CA GLU A 175 15.53 6.30 20.74
C GLU A 175 15.98 5.29 19.67
N GLU A 176 16.42 4.08 20.05
CA GLU A 176 17.13 3.16 19.15
C GLU A 176 16.24 2.52 18.05
N ARG A 177 14.91 2.50 18.23
CA ARG A 177 13.99 1.83 17.27
C ARG A 177 13.36 2.78 16.24
N LYS A 178 13.79 4.05 16.23
CA LYS A 178 13.18 5.11 15.42
C LYS A 178 13.54 4.97 13.95
N GLN A 179 12.59 4.49 13.15
CA GLN A 179 12.71 4.55 11.70
C GLN A 179 12.75 6.02 11.22
N PRO A 180 13.65 6.36 10.28
CA PRO A 180 13.74 7.72 9.77
C PRO A 180 12.43 8.12 9.08
N CYS A 181 12.04 9.38 9.25
CA CYS A 181 10.84 9.91 8.61
C CYS A 181 11.08 10.13 7.12
N LYS A 182 10.23 9.54 6.28
CA LYS A 182 10.20 9.81 4.84
C LYS A 182 8.82 10.28 4.43
N LYS A 183 8.77 11.29 3.54
CA LYS A 183 7.53 11.74 2.93
C LYS A 183 7.03 10.68 1.95
N MET A 184 5.73 10.44 1.95
CA MET A 184 5.07 9.60 0.95
C MET A 184 4.45 10.45 -0.15
N ASP A 185 4.63 10.03 -1.39
CA ASP A 185 3.89 10.52 -2.56
C ASP A 185 3.23 9.32 -3.25
N PHE A 186 1.94 9.45 -3.55
CA PHE A 186 1.12 8.37 -4.14
C PHE A 186 1.03 8.52 -5.65
N ILE A 187 1.31 7.44 -6.37
CA ILE A 187 1.43 7.45 -7.83
C ILE A 187 0.64 6.27 -8.41
N GLU A 188 -0.42 6.57 -9.14
CA GLU A 188 -1.29 5.60 -9.78
C GLU A 188 -0.59 4.87 -10.94
N TYR A 189 -0.84 3.56 -11.04
CA TYR A 189 -0.37 2.71 -12.13
C TYR A 189 -1.31 1.52 -12.35
N LEU A 190 -1.24 0.92 -13.53
CA LEU A 190 -1.87 -0.35 -13.83
C LEU A 190 -0.93 -1.49 -13.44
N SER A 191 -1.36 -2.27 -12.47
CA SER A 191 -0.68 -3.48 -12.02
C SER A 191 -1.13 -4.68 -12.85
N LEU A 192 -0.16 -5.49 -13.27
CA LEU A 192 -0.44 -6.76 -13.92
C LEU A 192 -0.59 -7.85 -12.85
N PRO A 193 -1.45 -8.85 -13.06
CA PRO A 193 -1.59 -9.95 -12.12
C PRO A 193 -0.27 -10.70 -11.97
N THR A 194 0.04 -11.07 -10.74
CA THR A 194 1.16 -11.94 -10.41
C THR A 194 0.63 -13.38 -10.44
N PHE A 195 1.11 -14.14 -11.42
CA PHE A 195 0.70 -15.53 -11.60
C PHE A 195 1.74 -16.45 -11.01
N ASP A 196 1.28 -17.57 -10.43
CA ASP A 196 2.19 -18.68 -10.17
C ASP A 196 2.48 -19.46 -11.46
N TRP A 197 3.43 -20.39 -11.38
CA TRP A 197 3.80 -21.26 -12.50
C TRP A 197 2.60 -22.04 -13.05
N SER A 198 1.68 -22.49 -12.19
CA SER A 198 0.53 -23.28 -12.61
C SER A 198 -0.47 -22.48 -13.43
N ASP A 199 -0.65 -21.20 -13.10
CA ASP A 199 -1.56 -20.30 -13.83
C ASP A 199 -0.99 -19.95 -15.20
N LEU A 200 0.31 -19.67 -15.28
CA LEU A 200 1.00 -19.44 -16.55
C LEU A 200 0.99 -20.67 -17.45
N GLU A 201 1.17 -21.87 -16.89
CA GLU A 201 1.03 -23.13 -17.63
C GLU A 201 -0.39 -23.33 -18.18
N LYS A 202 -1.44 -23.04 -17.39
CA LYS A 202 -2.84 -23.10 -17.84
C LYS A 202 -3.12 -22.12 -18.99
N MET A 203 -2.43 -20.99 -19.03
CA MET A 203 -2.49 -20.04 -20.15
C MET A 203 -1.76 -20.52 -21.41
N GLY A 204 -1.01 -21.62 -21.33
CA GLY A 204 -0.26 -22.19 -22.45
C GLY A 204 1.00 -21.39 -22.81
N MET A 205 1.55 -20.63 -21.87
CA MET A 205 2.79 -19.89 -22.07
C MET A 205 4.00 -20.84 -22.15
N THR A 206 4.90 -20.61 -23.11
CA THR A 206 6.21 -21.28 -23.11
C THR A 206 7.08 -20.75 -21.98
N GLU A 207 8.08 -21.51 -21.51
CA GLU A 207 9.03 -21.07 -20.46
C GLU A 207 9.59 -19.66 -20.71
N ALA A 208 10.03 -19.36 -21.94
CA ALA A 208 10.54 -18.04 -22.31
C ALA A 208 9.47 -16.92 -22.25
N GLU A 209 8.19 -17.25 -22.49
CA GLU A 209 7.08 -16.31 -22.35
C GLU A 209 6.73 -16.09 -20.88
N GLN A 210 6.87 -17.11 -20.04
CA GLN A 210 6.68 -17.02 -18.59
C GLN A 210 7.74 -16.14 -17.96
N ASP A 211 9.01 -16.33 -18.32
CA ASP A 211 10.11 -15.46 -17.88
C ASP A 211 9.88 -13.99 -18.29
N ALA A 212 9.50 -13.77 -19.55
CA ALA A 212 9.21 -12.43 -20.06
C ALA A 212 7.99 -11.79 -19.38
N TYR A 213 6.99 -12.59 -18.99
CA TYR A 213 5.83 -12.12 -18.24
C TYR A 213 6.24 -11.74 -16.82
N ASN A 214 6.99 -12.61 -16.13
CA ASN A 214 7.46 -12.37 -14.77
C ASN A 214 8.37 -11.15 -14.66
N GLU A 215 9.25 -10.92 -15.64
CA GLU A 215 10.06 -9.69 -15.70
C GLU A 215 9.18 -8.43 -15.84
N LEU A 216 8.09 -8.53 -16.62
CA LEU A 216 7.18 -7.42 -16.85
C LEU A 216 6.25 -7.15 -15.65
N SER A 217 5.62 -8.19 -15.10
CA SER A 217 4.69 -8.07 -13.97
C SER A 217 5.42 -7.87 -12.64
N GLY A 218 6.64 -8.41 -12.51
CA GLY A 218 7.48 -8.34 -11.31
C GLY A 218 8.29 -7.06 -11.17
N THR A 219 7.75 -5.90 -11.56
CA THR A 219 8.42 -4.63 -11.26
C THR A 219 8.48 -4.46 -9.75
N HIS A 220 9.67 -4.59 -9.16
CA HIS A 220 9.87 -4.54 -7.72
C HIS A 220 9.72 -3.10 -7.22
N PHE A 221 8.61 -2.84 -6.53
CA PHE A 221 8.38 -1.59 -5.84
C PHE A 221 8.60 -1.81 -4.35
N GLU A 222 9.34 -0.90 -3.71
CA GLU A 222 9.56 -0.95 -2.26
C GLU A 222 8.23 -0.90 -1.50
N ILE A 223 7.28 -0.09 -1.97
CA ILE A 223 5.96 0.06 -1.34
C ILE A 223 4.84 0.13 -2.40
N VAL A 224 3.80 -0.68 -2.18
CA VAL A 224 2.60 -0.74 -3.02
C VAL A 224 1.34 -0.67 -2.15
N MET A 225 0.29 -0.04 -2.67
CA MET A 225 -1.07 -0.12 -2.16
C MET A 225 -2.01 -0.48 -3.31
N LEU A 226 -3.10 -1.19 -3.01
CA LEU A 226 -4.07 -1.71 -3.97
C LEU A 226 -3.38 -2.59 -5.04
N GLY A 227 -4.00 -2.74 -6.22
CA GLY A 227 -3.38 -3.46 -7.33
C GLY A 227 -2.99 -4.91 -7.00
N HIS A 228 -1.99 -5.39 -7.73
CA HIS A 228 -1.31 -6.67 -7.51
C HIS A 228 0.08 -6.44 -6.93
N ILE A 229 0.49 -7.31 -6.02
CA ILE A 229 1.83 -7.32 -5.44
C ILE A 229 2.62 -8.54 -5.92
N LEU A 230 3.93 -8.37 -6.02
CA LEU A 230 4.83 -9.49 -6.23
C LEU A 230 4.92 -10.28 -4.92
N THR A 231 4.80 -11.60 -5.03
CA THR A 231 4.83 -12.50 -3.88
C THR A 231 5.97 -13.50 -4.04
N VAL A 232 6.67 -13.79 -2.95
CA VAL A 232 7.79 -14.73 -2.91
C VAL A 232 7.29 -16.17 -2.76
N GLN A 233 6.34 -16.41 -1.85
CA GLN A 233 5.89 -17.74 -1.45
C GLN A 233 4.49 -18.11 -2.00
N GLY A 234 4.06 -17.39 -3.05
CA GLY A 234 2.74 -17.53 -3.66
C GLY A 234 1.73 -16.47 -3.20
N PRO A 235 0.50 -16.48 -3.76
CA PRO A 235 -0.46 -15.40 -3.53
C PRO A 235 -0.90 -15.29 -2.06
N MET A 236 -0.66 -14.12 -1.45
CA MET A 236 -0.94 -13.85 -0.03
C MET A 236 -2.45 -13.78 0.29
N GLU A 237 -3.31 -13.69 -0.72
CA GLU A 237 -4.77 -13.68 -0.56
C GLU A 237 -5.28 -14.99 0.07
N TYR A 238 -4.57 -16.10 -0.15
CA TYR A 238 -4.90 -17.39 0.47
C TYR A 238 -4.70 -17.35 1.99
N ASP A 239 -3.58 -16.77 2.46
CA ASP A 239 -3.33 -16.57 3.90
C ASP A 239 -4.40 -15.68 4.52
N CYS A 240 -4.77 -14.59 3.83
CA CYS A 240 -5.81 -13.68 4.30
C CYS A 240 -7.17 -14.38 4.46
N GLU A 241 -7.52 -15.20 3.49
CA GLU A 241 -8.78 -15.92 3.49
C GLU A 241 -8.79 -17.03 4.56
N GLU A 242 -7.68 -17.73 4.75
CA GLU A 242 -7.51 -18.69 5.84
C GLU A 242 -7.67 -18.03 7.21
N GLN A 243 -7.03 -16.87 7.44
CA GLN A 243 -7.16 -16.13 8.69
C GLN A 243 -8.61 -15.67 8.95
N ARG A 244 -9.30 -15.19 7.91
CA ARG A 244 -10.72 -14.79 8.02
C ARG A 244 -11.61 -15.97 8.37
N LEU A 245 -11.39 -17.12 7.74
CA LEU A 245 -12.14 -18.32 8.04
C LEU A 245 -11.83 -18.84 9.45
N HIS A 246 -10.58 -18.79 9.92
CA HIS A 246 -10.23 -19.08 11.31
C HIS A 246 -10.98 -18.18 12.30
N ARG A 247 -11.05 -16.86 12.05
CA ARG A 247 -11.82 -15.93 12.90
C ARG A 247 -13.31 -16.27 12.96
N ASN A 248 -13.89 -16.75 11.85
CA ASN A 248 -15.32 -17.03 11.74
C ASN A 248 -15.72 -18.44 12.21
N MET A 249 -14.87 -19.43 11.97
CA MET A 249 -15.17 -20.86 12.16
C MET A 249 -14.42 -21.48 13.33
N GLY A 250 -13.29 -20.90 13.74
CA GLY A 250 -12.39 -21.48 14.74
C GLY A 250 -12.06 -22.94 14.43
N ASN A 251 -12.25 -23.81 15.42
CA ASN A 251 -11.96 -25.26 15.32
C ASN A 251 -12.85 -26.03 14.30
N LEU A 252 -13.82 -25.38 13.65
CA LEU A 252 -14.62 -25.98 12.59
C LEU A 252 -13.96 -25.88 11.21
N LEU A 253 -12.87 -25.12 11.08
CA LEU A 253 -12.12 -25.06 9.82
C LEU A 253 -11.44 -26.41 9.55
N PRO A 254 -11.55 -26.99 8.35
CA PRO A 254 -10.86 -28.23 8.02
C PRO A 254 -9.34 -28.09 8.18
N GLU A 255 -8.67 -29.15 8.64
CA GLU A 255 -7.20 -29.14 8.74
C GLU A 255 -6.53 -29.37 7.37
N LYS A 256 -7.16 -30.16 6.51
CA LYS A 256 -6.59 -30.48 5.19
C LYS A 256 -6.71 -29.31 4.23
N TRP A 257 -5.62 -29.02 3.54
CA TRP A 257 -5.52 -27.93 2.57
C TRP A 257 -6.58 -28.02 1.47
N GLU A 258 -6.79 -29.20 0.87
CA GLU A 258 -7.72 -29.36 -0.26
C GLU A 258 -9.19 -29.14 0.13
N GLU A 259 -9.53 -29.42 1.39
CA GLU A 259 -10.86 -29.16 1.95
C GLU A 259 -11.00 -27.66 2.32
N LYS A 260 -9.93 -27.03 2.83
CA LYS A 260 -9.88 -25.58 3.08
C LYS A 260 -10.04 -24.76 1.81
N CYS A 261 -9.29 -25.08 0.75
CA CYS A 261 -9.34 -24.36 -0.52
C CYS A 261 -10.74 -24.32 -1.14
N GLN A 262 -11.59 -25.32 -0.88
CA GLN A 262 -12.99 -25.32 -1.34
C GLN A 262 -13.85 -24.23 -0.69
N LEU A 263 -13.40 -23.68 0.45
CA LEU A 263 -14.08 -22.60 1.18
C LEU A 263 -13.59 -21.20 0.76
N PHE A 264 -12.47 -21.12 0.02
CA PHE A 264 -11.85 -19.85 -0.35
C PHE A 264 -12.60 -19.23 -1.53
N THR A 265 -13.65 -18.48 -1.19
CA THR A 265 -14.61 -17.94 -2.16
C THR A 265 -14.47 -16.44 -2.39
N GLN A 266 -13.57 -15.78 -1.65
CA GLN A 266 -13.43 -14.31 -1.63
C GLN A 266 -12.00 -13.84 -1.89
N LEU A 267 -11.15 -14.65 -2.56
CA LEU A 267 -9.76 -14.28 -2.83
C LEU A 267 -9.65 -12.92 -3.56
N ASP A 268 -10.53 -12.67 -4.54
CA ASP A 268 -10.57 -11.41 -5.29
C ASP A 268 -11.07 -10.20 -4.48
N GLU A 269 -11.61 -10.40 -3.28
CA GLU A 269 -12.04 -9.32 -2.40
C GLU A 269 -10.89 -8.78 -1.56
N TRP A 270 -9.78 -9.51 -1.45
CA TRP A 270 -8.59 -9.07 -0.74
C TRP A 270 -7.74 -8.16 -1.61
N ILE A 271 -7.32 -7.03 -1.02
CA ILE A 271 -6.42 -6.06 -1.63
C ILE A 271 -5.36 -5.64 -0.61
N PRO A 272 -4.11 -5.41 -1.04
CA PRO A 272 -3.07 -4.94 -0.14
C PRO A 272 -3.35 -3.46 0.16
N PHE A 273 -3.68 -3.12 1.40
CA PHE A 273 -3.71 -1.72 1.81
C PHE A 273 -2.30 -1.14 1.84
N PHE A 274 -1.33 -1.93 2.29
CA PHE A 274 0.08 -1.54 2.35
C PHE A 274 0.96 -2.77 2.21
N TYR A 275 1.82 -2.80 1.21
CA TYR A 275 2.86 -3.81 1.02
C TYR A 275 4.22 -3.13 1.10
N LEU A 276 5.16 -3.81 1.77
CA LEU A 276 6.53 -3.36 1.98
C LEU A 276 7.48 -4.51 1.64
N ASN A 277 8.27 -4.34 0.58
CA ASN A 277 9.37 -5.23 0.23
C ASN A 277 10.67 -4.59 0.73
N ASN A 278 11.00 -4.81 2.00
CA ASN A 278 12.31 -4.46 2.56
C ASN A 278 12.53 -5.06 3.96
N ASP A 279 13.80 -5.05 4.36
CA ASP A 279 14.25 -5.47 5.69
C ASP A 279 13.90 -4.46 6.81
N TRP A 280 13.14 -3.39 6.55
CA TRP A 280 13.04 -2.27 7.51
C TRP A 280 12.25 -2.63 8.76
N LEU A 281 11.31 -3.57 8.64
CA LEU A 281 10.53 -4.00 9.78
C LEU A 281 11.16 -5.21 10.48
N ASP A 282 11.97 -6.05 9.80
CA ASP A 282 12.58 -7.21 10.44
C ASP A 282 13.83 -6.84 11.26
N PRO A 283 13.80 -7.01 12.60
CA PRO A 283 14.96 -6.76 13.44
C PRO A 283 16.13 -7.75 13.21
N ASN A 284 15.90 -8.89 12.56
CA ASN A 284 16.93 -9.88 12.27
C ASN A 284 17.65 -9.64 10.94
N GLY A 285 17.10 -8.78 10.07
CA GLY A 285 17.65 -8.46 8.77
C GLY A 285 17.51 -9.58 7.74
N ASP A 286 16.59 -10.52 7.97
CA ASP A 286 16.15 -11.45 6.95
C ASP A 286 15.12 -10.72 6.07
N SER A 287 15.40 -10.65 4.77
CA SER A 287 14.51 -9.98 3.80
C SER A 287 13.12 -10.61 3.88
N SER A 288 12.16 -9.82 4.34
CA SER A 288 10.77 -10.24 4.44
C SER A 288 9.84 -9.22 3.81
N ASP A 289 8.93 -9.74 3.01
CA ASP A 289 7.82 -9.03 2.43
C ASP A 289 6.70 -8.96 3.45
N ILE A 290 6.27 -7.74 3.79
CA ILE A 290 5.20 -7.52 4.75
C ILE A 290 4.02 -6.87 4.04
N ALA A 291 2.86 -7.53 4.11
CA ALA A 291 1.63 -7.05 3.51
C ALA A 291 0.52 -6.93 4.54
N PHE A 292 -0.07 -5.74 4.59
CA PHE A 292 -1.32 -5.47 5.29
C PHE A 292 -2.45 -5.50 4.28
N TYR A 293 -3.23 -6.57 4.31
CA TYR A 293 -4.37 -6.79 3.44
C TYR A 293 -5.68 -6.39 4.10
N ILE A 294 -6.66 -6.00 3.28
CA ILE A 294 -8.01 -5.66 3.73
C ILE A 294 -9.01 -6.11 2.66
N GLN A 295 -10.24 -6.44 3.07
CA GLN A 295 -11.31 -6.65 2.10
C GLN A 295 -11.74 -5.31 1.49
N LYS A 296 -11.99 -5.28 0.17
CA LYS A 296 -12.44 -4.09 -0.57
C LYS A 296 -13.60 -3.37 0.11
N GLN A 297 -14.60 -4.12 0.57
CA GLN A 297 -15.78 -3.54 1.22
C GLN A 297 -15.47 -2.93 2.58
N ASP A 298 -14.57 -3.54 3.35
CA ASP A 298 -14.12 -3.03 4.65
C ASP A 298 -13.26 -1.77 4.46
N LEU A 299 -12.37 -1.74 3.46
CA LEU A 299 -11.61 -0.54 3.10
C LEU A 299 -12.55 0.62 2.77
N LYS A 300 -13.50 0.40 1.86
CA LYS A 300 -14.48 1.42 1.45
C LYS A 300 -15.30 1.98 2.62
N ASN A 301 -15.56 1.15 3.63
CA ASN A 301 -16.31 1.53 4.83
C ASN A 301 -15.42 2.17 5.92
N GLY A 302 -14.10 2.22 5.73
CA GLY A 302 -13.16 2.66 6.76
C GLY A 302 -13.05 1.69 7.94
N ASP A 303 -13.40 0.41 7.76
CA ASP A 303 -13.29 -0.61 8.80
C ASP A 303 -11.97 -1.37 8.71
N PHE A 304 -10.94 -0.82 9.34
CA PHE A 304 -9.62 -1.44 9.39
C PHE A 304 -9.48 -2.50 10.50
N SER A 305 -10.56 -2.85 11.21
CA SER A 305 -10.51 -3.80 12.34
C SER A 305 -10.31 -5.26 11.91
N LYS A 306 -10.61 -5.58 10.64
CA LYS A 306 -10.52 -6.93 10.07
C LYS A 306 -9.34 -7.12 9.12
N MET A 307 -8.40 -6.17 9.10
CA MET A 307 -7.17 -6.30 8.32
C MET A 307 -6.44 -7.61 8.63
N CYS A 308 -5.70 -8.04 7.64
CA CYS A 308 -4.84 -9.21 7.67
C CYS A 308 -3.38 -8.74 7.57
N LEU A 309 -2.50 -9.36 8.33
CA LEU A 309 -1.06 -9.23 8.15
C LEU A 309 -0.54 -10.55 7.57
N VAL A 310 0.25 -10.45 6.51
CA VAL A 310 0.96 -11.58 5.90
C VAL A 310 2.44 -11.21 5.80
N VAL A 311 3.30 -12.15 6.17
CA VAL A 311 4.76 -12.00 6.09
C VAL A 311 5.29 -13.17 5.28
N GLN A 312 6.04 -12.90 4.22
CA GLN A 312 6.78 -13.89 3.46
C GLN A 312 8.27 -13.59 3.56
N ALA A 313 9.12 -14.60 3.60
CA ALA A 313 10.58 -14.44 3.61
C ALA A 313 11.20 -15.31 2.52
N ASP A 314 12.31 -14.84 1.95
CA ASP A 314 13.09 -15.56 0.92
C ASP A 314 13.78 -16.84 1.45
#